data_AF-A0A8S2YJA8-F1
#
_entry.id   AF-A0A8S2YJA8-F1
#
_cell.length_a   1.000
_cell.length_b   1.000
_cell.length_c   1.000
_cell.angle_alpha   90.00
_cell.angle_beta   90.00
_cell.angle_gamma   90.00
#
_symmetry.space_group_name_H-M   'P 1'
#
loop_
_entity.id
_entity.type
_entity.pdbx_description
1 polymer ?
#
loop_
_entity_poly.entity_id
_entity_poly.type
_entity_poly.pdbx_seq_one_letter_code
_entity_poly.pdbx_strand_id
1 'polypeptide(L)' 'VYTDHCPLRDMQLKPSNNRRVDRISLILQQYNIKQIHHLSSKCNCMADYLSRYPRQVEDDDDFIEEDFGVVPGIQHCGAV' A
#
# COMPACT_ATOMS: atom_id res chain seq x y z
N VAL A 1 -0.34 7.28 -4.82
CA VAL A 1 -0.29 5.97 -4.11
C VAL A 1 0.72 6.09 -2.99
N TYR A 2 0.43 5.54 -1.81
CA TYR A 2 1.35 5.52 -0.66
C TYR A 2 1.86 4.11 -0.43
N THR A 3 3.14 3.96 -0.11
CA THR A 3 3.77 2.67 0.17
C THR A 3 4.97 2.86 1.07
N ASP A 4 5.26 1.90 1.94
CA ASP A 4 6.52 1.83 2.68
C ASP A 4 7.64 1.12 1.90
N HIS A 5 7.34 0.67 0.67
CA HIS A 5 8.30 -0.01 -0.18
C HIS A 5 9.16 0.99 -0.98
N CYS A 6 10.24 1.49 -0.38
CA CYS A 6 11.19 2.44 -0.97
C CYS A 6 11.57 2.16 -2.45
N PRO A 7 11.90 0.91 -2.85
CA PRO A 7 12.24 0.64 -4.25
C PRO A 7 11.14 0.96 -5.27
N LEU A 8 9.86 0.91 -4.89
CA LEU A 8 8.76 1.25 -5.80
C LEU A 8 8.67 2.76 -6.05
N ARG A 9 8.93 3.57 -5.02
CA ARG A 9 9.09 5.03 -5.19
C ARG A 9 10.28 5.33 -6.09
N ASP A 10 11.42 4.71 -5.82
CA ASP A 10 12.68 5.02 -6.50
C ASP A 10 12.69 4.57 -7.97
N MET A 11 11.89 3.57 -8.31
CA MET A 11 11.66 3.11 -9.69
C MET A 11 11.11 4.22 -10.60
N GLN A 12 10.37 5.20 -10.06
CA GLN A 12 9.90 6.35 -10.85
C GLN A 12 11.00 7.40 -11.08
N LEU A 13 12.05 7.42 -10.26
CA LEU A 13 13.06 8.47 -10.27
C LEU A 13 14.30 8.10 -11.11
N LYS A 14 14.61 6.80 -11.22
CA LYS A 14 15.83 6.34 -11.88
C LYS A 14 15.56 5.11 -12.74
N PRO A 15 16.09 5.08 -13.99
CA PRO A 15 16.08 3.87 -14.78
C PRO A 15 16.96 2.80 -14.12
N SER A 16 16.58 1.53 -14.28
CA SER A 16 17.32 0.39 -13.74
C SER A 16 17.59 -0.62 -14.85
N ASN A 17 18.71 -1.35 -14.79
CA ASN A 17 18.98 -2.46 -15.72
C ASN A 17 18.43 -3.80 -15.21
N ASN A 18 17.51 -3.78 -14.24
CA ASN A 18 16.98 -4.99 -13.62
C ASN A 18 15.66 -5.40 -14.30
N ARG A 19 15.68 -6.54 -14.97
CA ARG A 19 14.51 -7.10 -15.67
C ARG A 19 13.26 -7.23 -14.79
N ARG A 20 13.40 -7.47 -13.48
CA ARG A 20 12.28 -7.54 -12.54
C ARG A 20 11.65 -6.16 -12.33
N VAL A 21 12.49 -5.13 -12.23
CA VAL A 21 12.05 -3.73 -12.08
C VAL A 21 11.34 -3.27 -13.36
N ASP A 22 11.87 -3.60 -14.54
CA ASP A 22 11.24 -3.26 -15.82
C ASP A 22 9.86 -3.91 -15.99
N ARG A 23 9.71 -5.17 -15.57
CA ARG A 23 8.41 -5.84 -15.61
C ARG A 23 7.40 -5.13 -14.72
N ILE A 24 7.81 -4.73 -13.52
CA ILE A 24 6.94 -4.02 -12.57
C ILE A 24 6.62 -2.62 -13.09
N SER A 25 7.57 -1.89 -13.67
CA SER A 25 7.34 -0.56 -14.22
C SER A 25 6.34 -0.58 -15.37
N LEU A 26 6.41 -1.57 -16.26
CA LEU A 26 5.42 -1.77 -17.33
C LEU A 26 4.01 -2.03 -16.78
N ILE A 27 3.89 -2.82 -15.71
CA ILE A 27 2.60 -3.05 -15.05
C ILE A 27 2.09 -1.74 -14.44
N LEU A 28 2.94 -0.98 -13.74
CA LEU A 28 2.56 0.28 -13.13
C LEU A 28 2.07 1.32 -14.15
N GLN A 29 2.64 1.33 -15.36
CA GLN A 29 2.21 2.21 -16.45
C GLN A 29 0.78 1.93 -16.96
N GLN A 30 0.25 0.73 -16.74
CA GLN A 30 -1.15 0.41 -17.09
C GLN A 30 -2.14 1.17 -16.20
N TYR A 31 -1.69 1.60 -15.02
CA TYR A 31 -2.48 2.38 -14.10
C TYR A 31 -2.16 3.86 -14.25
N ASN A 32 -3.16 4.73 -14.07
CA ASN A 32 -2.97 6.18 -14.10
C ASN A 32 -2.38 6.70 -12.77
N ILE A 33 -1.26 6.11 -12.32
CA ILE A 33 -0.59 6.48 -11.06
C ILE A 33 0.30 7.70 -11.33
N LYS A 34 -0.15 8.87 -10.89
CA LYS A 34 0.61 10.12 -11.03
C LYS A 34 1.91 10.11 -10.23
N GLN A 35 1.85 9.69 -8.96
CA GLN A 35 3.00 9.71 -8.04
C GLN A 35 2.90 8.59 -7.00
N ILE A 36 4.06 8.03 -6.66
CA ILE A 36 4.26 7.08 -5.55
C ILE A 36 5.00 7.81 -4.43
N HIS A 37 4.37 7.93 -3.26
CA HIS A 37 4.96 8.55 -2.08
C HIS A 37 5.38 7.48 -1.08
N HIS A 38 6.57 7.67 -0.51
CA HIS A 38 7.00 6.84 0.60
C HIS A 38 6.21 7.21 1.87
N LEU A 39 5.68 6.20 2.54
CA LEU A 39 5.02 6.28 3.83
C LEU A 39 5.85 5.48 4.84
N SER A 40 6.10 6.00 6.03
CA SER A 40 6.77 5.23 7.09
C SER A 40 5.97 3.97 7.41
N SER A 41 6.63 2.82 7.63
CA SER A 41 5.94 1.57 8.00
C SER A 41 5.06 1.72 9.24
N LYS A 42 5.43 2.62 10.17
CA LYS A 42 4.60 2.94 11.36
C LYS A 42 3.24 3.55 10.99
N CYS A 43 3.16 4.23 9.85
CA CYS A 43 1.95 4.86 9.34
C CYS A 43 1.22 3.97 8.32
N ASN A 44 1.81 2.85 7.88
CA ASN A 44 1.23 1.92 6.91
C ASN A 44 0.47 0.76 7.60
N CYS A 45 -0.11 1.02 8.79
CA CYS A 45 -0.61 -0.01 9.70
C CYS A 45 -1.74 -0.86 9.10
N MET A 46 -2.69 -0.25 8.38
CA MET A 46 -3.81 -0.98 7.78
C MET A 46 -3.33 -1.93 6.68
N ALA A 47 -2.46 -1.45 5.78
CA ALA A 47 -1.91 -2.30 4.73
C ALA A 47 -1.00 -3.39 5.29
N ASP A 48 -0.20 -3.09 6.33
CA ASP A 48 0.62 -4.09 7.02
C ASP A 48 -0.26 -5.15 7.68
N TYR A 49 -1.33 -4.76 8.39
CA TYR A 49 -2.29 -5.69 9.00
C TYR A 49 -2.92 -6.63 7.96
N LEU A 50 -3.50 -6.07 6.89
CA LEU A 50 -4.11 -6.85 5.82
C LEU A 50 -3.11 -7.77 5.09
N SER A 51 -1.84 -7.37 5.02
CA SER A 51 -0.79 -8.19 4.40
C SER A 51 -0.37 -9.39 5.26
N ARG A 52 -0.46 -9.26 6.60
CA ARG A 52 -0.15 -10.33 7.56
C ARG A 52 -1.28 -11.32 7.72
N TYR A 53 -2.51 -10.85 7.56
CA TYR A 53 -3.74 -11.65 7.68
C TYR A 53 -4.53 -11.57 6.38
N PRO A 54 -4.01 -12.16 5.28
CA PRO A 54 -4.75 -12.20 4.03
C PRO A 54 -6.03 -13.00 4.26
N ARG A 55 -7.18 -12.41 3.89
CA ARG A 55 -8.48 -13.10 3.98
C ARG A 55 -8.41 -14.43 3.25
N GLN A 56 -8.84 -15.50 3.93
CA GLN A 56 -9.06 -16.78 3.26
C GLN A 56 -10.39 -16.65 2.50
N VAL A 57 -10.41 -17.10 1.25
CA VAL A 57 -11.59 -16.98 0.35
C VAL A 57 -12.80 -17.75 0.90
N GLU A 58 -12.60 -18.59 1.92
CA GLU A 58 -13.62 -19.41 2.56
C GLU A 58 -14.38 -18.68 3.70
N ASP A 59 -13.97 -17.46 4.08
CA ASP A 59 -14.60 -16.65 5.15
C ASP A 59 -15.65 -15.64 4.64
N ASP A 60 -15.94 -15.63 3.33
CA ASP A 60 -16.69 -14.56 2.66
C ASP A 60 -18.21 -14.56 2.90
N ASP A 61 -18.78 -15.59 3.54
CA ASP A 61 -20.24 -15.69 3.72
C ASP A 61 -20.78 -15.11 5.05
N ASP A 62 -19.94 -14.85 6.07
CA ASP A 62 -20.44 -14.53 7.42
C ASP A 62 -19.82 -13.28 8.11
N PHE A 63 -18.85 -12.59 7.50
CA PHE A 63 -18.03 -11.59 8.21
C PHE A 63 -18.19 -10.14 7.71
N ILE A 64 -19.42 -9.63 7.70
CA ILE A 64 -19.63 -8.17 7.77
C ILE A 64 -20.31 -7.86 9.10
N GLU A 65 -19.54 -7.85 10.18
CA GLU A 65 -19.95 -7.15 11.40
C GLU A 65 -19.95 -5.64 11.09
N GLU A 66 -21.14 -5.05 11.11
CA GLU A 66 -21.44 -3.63 10.83
C GLU A 66 -20.72 -2.65 11.78
N ASP A 67 -19.97 -3.16 12.77
CA ASP A 67 -19.32 -2.38 13.83
C ASP A 67 -17.85 -2.02 13.54
N PHE A 68 -17.21 -2.61 12.51
CA PHE A 68 -15.84 -2.25 12.10
C PHE A 68 -15.77 -1.01 11.18
N GLY A 69 -16.72 -0.08 11.33
CA GLY A 69 -16.93 1.05 10.42
C GLY A 69 -16.52 2.43 10.93
N VAL A 70 -16.16 2.60 12.21
CA VAL A 70 -15.79 3.92 12.74
C VAL A 70 -14.46 3.87 13.46
N VAL A 71 -13.38 4.26 12.77
CA VAL A 71 -12.14 4.67 13.44
C VAL A 71 -12.40 6.07 14.01
N PRO A 72 -12.53 6.26 15.34
CA PRO A 72 -12.65 7.59 15.91
C PRO A 72 -11.24 8.21 15.91
N GLY A 73 -11.04 9.21 15.04
CA GLY A 73 -9.84 10.03 15.05
C GLY A 73 -8.81 9.60 14.04
N ILE A 74 -8.88 10.22 12.86
CA ILE A 74 -7.69 10.52 12.06
C ILE A 74 -6.78 11.35 12.98
N GLN A 75 -5.85 10.71 13.68
CA GLN A 75 -4.75 11.42 14.30
C GLN A 75 -3.92 12.02 13.18
N HIS A 76 -3.99 13.34 13.05
CA HIS A 76 -2.94 14.11 12.39
C HIS A 76 -1.59 13.67 12.98
N CYS A 77 -0.76 13.02 12.17
CA CYS A 77 0.67 12.94 12.47
C CYS A 77 1.23 14.37 12.42
N GLY A 78 1.26 15.01 13.58
CA GLY A 78 1.91 16.30 13.80
C GLY A 78 3.40 16.19 13.54
N ALA A 79 3.94 17.25 12.94
CA ALA A 79 5.37 17.49 12.82
C ALA A 79 5.98 17.73 14.21
N VAL A 80 7.06 17.01 14.51
CA VAL A 80 8.18 17.46 15.35
C VAL A 80 9.45 16.88 14.75
#